data_AF-A0A453FJC2-F1
#
_entry.id   AF-A0A453FJC2-F1
#
_cell.length_a   1.000
_cell.length_b   1.000
_cell.length_c   1.000
_cell.angle_alpha   90.00
_cell.angle_beta   90.00
_cell.angle_gamma   90.00
#
_symmetry.space_group_name_H-M   'P 1'
#
loop_
_entity.id
_entity.type
_entity.pdbx_description
1 polymer ?
#
loop_
_entity_poly.entity_id
_entity_poly.type
_entity_poly.pdbx_seq_one_letter_code
_entity_poly.pdbx_strand_id
1 'polypeptide(L)'
;AQQTVVPSSSVQDFLASLPVKKMKQLGGKLGSSLQDDLGVKTVGDLLGFTEEKLQEYYGVNTGTWLWKTARGFSGEEVEDRLLPKSHGCGKTFPGPKALKNHSSVKSWLDKLCEELSERIQSDLSCNKRVAQTLTLHARASKENECNSMKKFPSKSCPLRYGTGKIQEDAMKLFESGLHDFWGSRSARWRNELNLEIYQRPKFQCIYGYP
;
A
#
# COMPACT_ATOMS: atom_id res chain seq x y z
N ALA A 1 -4.08 30.44 5.83
CA ALA A 1 -3.32 29.43 5.07
C ALA A 1 -2.07 30.09 4.52
N GLN A 2 -0.91 29.43 4.59
CA GLN A 2 0.34 29.92 4.00
C GLN A 2 0.58 29.18 2.67
N GLN A 3 1.00 29.89 1.65
CA GLN A 3 1.39 29.34 0.35
C GLN A 3 2.87 29.64 0.10
N THR A 4 3.57 28.72 -0.54
CA THR A 4 4.96 28.90 -0.98
C THR A 4 5.01 28.77 -2.49
N VAL A 5 5.49 29.82 -3.15
CA VAL A 5 5.70 29.84 -4.61
C VAL A 5 7.19 29.61 -4.86
N VAL A 6 7.51 28.66 -5.74
CA VAL A 6 8.89 28.39 -6.18
C VAL A 6 8.99 28.70 -7.67
N PRO A 7 9.50 29.88 -8.05
CA PRO A 7 9.71 30.23 -9.46
C PRO A 7 10.76 29.32 -10.10
N SER A 8 10.67 29.09 -11.40
CA SER A 8 11.62 28.25 -12.15
C SER A 8 13.08 28.68 -11.95
N SER A 9 13.34 29.98 -11.81
CA SER A 9 14.68 30.53 -11.56
C SER A 9 15.27 30.15 -10.20
N SER A 10 14.44 29.82 -9.22
CA SER A 10 14.87 29.47 -7.86
C SER A 10 14.88 27.96 -7.60
N VAL A 11 14.44 27.13 -8.57
CA VAL A 11 14.31 25.68 -8.39
C VAL A 11 15.64 25.02 -8.03
N GLN A 12 16.74 25.39 -8.72
CA GLN A 12 18.05 24.80 -8.46
C GLN A 12 18.53 25.09 -7.04
N ASP A 13 18.52 26.37 -6.63
CA ASP A 13 18.94 26.79 -5.29
C ASP A 13 18.05 26.19 -4.20
N PHE A 14 16.74 26.14 -4.46
CA PHE A 14 15.77 25.53 -3.55
C PHE A 14 16.04 24.03 -3.38
N LEU A 15 16.24 23.30 -4.47
CA LEU A 15 16.51 21.86 -4.43
C LEU A 15 17.86 21.54 -3.80
N ALA A 16 18.91 22.32 -4.11
CA ALA A 16 20.28 22.01 -3.73
C ALA A 16 20.46 21.71 -2.22
N SER A 17 19.73 22.43 -1.36
CA SER A 17 19.78 22.26 0.10
C SER A 17 18.84 21.18 0.66
N LEU A 18 17.90 20.66 -0.15
CA LEU A 18 16.91 19.70 0.32
C LEU A 18 17.54 18.33 0.55
N PRO A 19 17.28 17.68 1.71
CA PRO A 19 17.70 16.30 1.94
C PRO A 19 17.06 15.36 0.92
N VAL A 20 17.84 14.43 0.36
CA VAL A 20 17.35 13.53 -0.71
C VAL A 20 16.12 12.72 -0.28
N LYS A 21 16.06 12.28 0.98
CA LYS A 21 14.92 11.54 1.56
C LYS A 21 13.63 12.36 1.72
N LYS A 22 13.69 13.68 1.57
CA LYS A 22 12.50 14.57 1.57
C LYS A 22 11.86 14.66 0.19
N MET A 23 12.56 14.24 -0.87
CA MET A 23 11.98 14.19 -2.21
C MET A 23 10.91 13.09 -2.30
N LYS A 24 9.87 13.37 -3.09
CA LYS A 24 8.82 12.40 -3.42
C LYS A 24 9.48 11.12 -3.97
N GLN A 25 8.96 9.96 -3.58
CA GLN A 25 9.47 8.61 -3.94
C GLN A 25 10.88 8.25 -3.40
N LEU A 26 11.62 9.16 -2.77
CA LEU A 26 12.96 8.90 -2.20
C LEU A 26 12.99 8.70 -0.67
N GLY A 27 11.86 8.74 0.02
CA GLY A 27 11.82 8.48 1.47
C GLY A 27 12.03 7.01 1.89
N GLY A 28 12.17 6.09 0.93
CA GLY A 28 12.25 4.64 1.18
C GLY A 28 13.65 4.04 0.95
N LYS A 29 13.65 2.81 0.41
CA LYS A 29 14.88 2.05 0.13
C LYS A 29 15.78 2.74 -0.90
N LEU A 30 15.19 3.29 -1.97
CA LEU A 30 15.93 3.96 -3.03
C LEU A 30 16.74 5.15 -2.49
N GLY A 31 16.13 6.04 -1.69
CA GLY A 31 16.86 7.15 -1.09
C GLY A 31 17.81 6.76 0.04
N SER A 32 17.65 5.56 0.62
CA SER A 32 18.67 5.01 1.54
C SER A 32 19.88 4.52 0.76
N SER A 33 19.67 3.77 -0.33
CA SER A 33 20.75 3.36 -1.24
C SER A 33 21.50 4.57 -1.83
N LEU A 34 20.82 5.67 -2.19
CA LEU A 34 21.50 6.89 -2.64
C LEU A 34 22.46 7.45 -1.56
N GLN A 35 22.05 7.42 -0.29
CA GLN A 35 22.88 7.88 0.82
C GLN A 35 24.04 6.93 1.10
N ASP A 36 23.75 5.64 1.14
CA ASP A 36 24.67 4.61 1.60
C ASP A 36 25.70 4.25 0.51
N ASP A 37 25.26 4.14 -0.75
CA ASP A 37 26.09 3.67 -1.86
C ASP A 37 26.79 4.82 -2.61
N LEU A 38 26.12 5.97 -2.74
CA LEU A 38 26.63 7.13 -3.50
C LEU A 38 26.99 8.34 -2.63
N GLY A 39 26.76 8.28 -1.33
CA GLY A 39 27.07 9.39 -0.41
C GLY A 39 26.19 10.64 -0.59
N VAL A 40 25.08 10.52 -1.33
CA VAL A 40 24.18 11.64 -1.68
C VAL A 40 23.33 12.01 -0.47
N LYS A 41 23.57 13.17 0.13
CA LYS A 41 22.82 13.67 1.29
C LYS A 41 21.72 14.63 0.87
N THR A 42 22.01 15.51 -0.07
CA THR A 42 21.08 16.52 -0.61
C THR A 42 20.77 16.26 -2.09
N VAL A 43 19.74 16.93 -2.61
CA VAL A 43 19.45 16.89 -4.06
C VAL A 43 20.57 17.56 -4.87
N GLY A 44 21.27 18.55 -4.28
CA GLY A 44 22.43 19.17 -4.92
C GLY A 44 23.54 18.18 -5.21
N ASP A 45 23.76 17.19 -4.34
CA ASP A 45 24.77 16.15 -4.55
C ASP A 45 24.48 15.30 -5.81
N LEU A 46 23.20 15.12 -6.18
CA LEU A 46 22.81 14.41 -7.40
C LEU A 46 23.19 15.16 -8.68
N LEU A 47 23.38 16.48 -8.63
CA LEU A 47 23.77 17.27 -9.80
C LEU A 47 25.18 16.91 -10.29
N GLY A 48 26.04 16.39 -9.41
CA GLY A 48 27.39 15.93 -9.74
C GLY A 48 27.44 14.60 -10.51
N PHE A 49 26.32 13.90 -10.66
CA PHE A 49 26.25 12.65 -11.41
C PHE A 49 25.70 12.87 -12.82
N THR A 50 26.31 12.18 -13.80
CA THR A 50 25.78 12.11 -15.16
C THR A 50 24.55 11.20 -15.20
N GLU A 51 23.75 11.32 -16.26
CA GLU A 51 22.56 10.49 -16.43
C GLU A 51 22.97 9.01 -16.54
N GLU A 52 23.99 8.72 -17.34
CA GLU A 52 24.49 7.37 -17.62
C GLU A 52 24.96 6.69 -16.34
N LYS A 53 25.64 7.43 -15.45
CA LYS A 53 26.09 6.90 -14.17
C LYS A 53 24.91 6.52 -13.30
N LEU A 54 23.88 7.37 -13.19
CA LEU A 54 22.69 7.03 -12.41
C LEU A 54 21.92 5.85 -13.02
N GLN A 55 21.92 5.72 -14.35
CA GLN A 55 21.32 4.58 -15.04
C GLN A 55 22.09 3.28 -14.79
N GLU A 56 23.42 3.33 -14.71
CA GLU A 56 24.27 2.17 -14.40
C GLU A 56 23.94 1.60 -13.00
N TYR A 57 23.76 2.46 -12.00
CA TYR A 57 23.46 2.03 -10.63
C TYR A 57 21.99 1.60 -10.43
N TYR A 58 21.03 2.31 -11.04
CA TYR A 58 19.60 2.14 -10.71
C TYR A 58 18.71 1.67 -11.87
N GLY A 59 19.32 1.39 -13.03
CA GLY A 59 18.64 1.07 -14.27
C GLY A 59 18.18 2.32 -15.03
N VAL A 60 17.95 2.16 -16.34
CA VAL A 60 17.64 3.25 -17.28
C VAL A 60 16.53 4.17 -16.77
N ASN A 61 15.36 3.60 -16.44
CA ASN A 61 14.19 4.38 -16.03
C ASN A 61 14.43 5.18 -14.73
N THR A 62 14.94 4.51 -13.70
CA THR A 62 15.17 5.14 -12.39
C THR A 62 16.30 6.16 -12.44
N GLY A 63 17.38 5.84 -13.15
CA GLY A 63 18.53 6.73 -13.32
C GLY A 63 18.16 8.02 -14.06
N THR A 64 17.46 7.92 -15.20
CA THR A 64 16.92 9.08 -15.92
C THR A 64 15.98 9.90 -15.04
N TRP A 65 15.09 9.23 -14.29
CA TRP A 65 14.16 9.92 -13.40
C TRP A 65 14.88 10.69 -12.28
N LEU A 66 15.91 10.09 -11.64
CA LEU A 66 16.74 10.74 -10.63
C LEU A 66 17.45 11.98 -11.19
N TRP A 67 18.07 11.83 -12.37
CA TRP A 67 18.80 12.90 -13.05
C TRP A 67 17.91 14.09 -13.39
N LYS A 68 16.69 13.82 -13.90
CA LYS A 68 15.66 14.84 -14.21
C LYS A 68 15.14 15.51 -12.94
N THR A 69 14.79 14.71 -11.93
CA THR A 69 14.22 15.19 -10.67
C THR A 69 15.18 16.11 -9.93
N ALA A 70 16.49 15.80 -9.92
CA ALA A 70 17.50 16.65 -9.30
C ALA A 70 17.60 18.03 -9.96
N ARG A 71 17.24 18.12 -11.24
CA ARG A 71 17.24 19.36 -12.03
C ARG A 71 15.87 20.05 -12.08
N GLY A 72 14.91 19.58 -11.28
CA GLY A 72 13.57 20.15 -11.23
C GLY A 72 12.63 19.77 -12.36
N PHE A 73 13.01 18.78 -13.19
CA PHE A 73 12.14 18.28 -14.25
C PHE A 73 11.24 17.16 -13.72
N SER A 74 9.93 17.39 -13.75
CA SER A 74 8.91 16.38 -13.47
C SER A 74 7.98 16.27 -14.68
N GLY A 75 7.88 15.07 -15.26
CA GLY A 75 6.99 14.77 -16.38
C GLY A 75 5.69 14.06 -15.97
N GLU A 76 5.40 13.95 -14.66
CA GLU A 76 4.14 13.38 -14.21
C GLU A 76 3.00 14.36 -14.50
N GLU A 77 2.13 14.00 -15.45
CA GLU A 77 0.91 14.76 -15.70
C GLU A 77 0.00 14.76 -14.48
N VAL A 78 -0.63 15.91 -14.24
CA VAL A 78 -1.66 16.02 -13.20
C VAL A 78 -2.91 15.32 -13.73
N GLU A 79 -3.18 14.11 -13.23
CA GLU A 79 -4.47 13.47 -13.45
C GLU A 79 -5.56 14.24 -12.71
N ASP A 80 -6.61 14.67 -13.43
CA ASP A 80 -7.84 15.17 -12.81
C ASP A 80 -8.48 14.05 -11.97
N ARG A 81 -8.28 14.14 -10.65
CA ARG A 81 -8.75 13.14 -9.70
C ARG A 81 -9.65 13.78 -8.66
N LEU A 82 -10.94 13.73 -8.93
CA LEU A 82 -11.97 14.14 -7.97
C LEU A 82 -12.34 13.02 -7.00
N LEU A 83 -12.23 11.75 -7.43
CA LEU A 83 -12.70 10.60 -6.65
C LEU A 83 -11.57 9.59 -6.35
N PRO A 84 -11.59 8.93 -5.19
CA PRO A 84 -10.64 7.87 -4.88
C PRO A 84 -10.84 6.66 -5.80
N LYS A 85 -9.73 5.99 -6.15
CA LYS A 85 -9.73 4.77 -7.00
C LYS A 85 -10.18 3.50 -6.24
N SER A 86 -10.33 3.54 -4.92
CA SER A 86 -10.76 2.40 -4.09
C SER A 86 -11.28 2.84 -2.72
N HIS A 87 -12.20 2.06 -2.14
CA HIS A 87 -12.61 2.15 -0.73
C HIS A 87 -12.02 0.99 0.06
N GLY A 88 -11.63 1.24 1.31
CA GLY A 88 -11.17 0.16 2.18
C GLY A 88 -11.36 0.49 3.65
N CYS A 89 -11.54 -0.55 4.47
CA CYS A 89 -11.75 -0.54 5.93
C CYS A 89 -10.78 -1.52 6.64
N GLY A 90 -10.29 -1.21 7.84
CA GLY A 90 -9.46 -2.15 8.57
C GLY A 90 -8.78 -1.62 9.82
N LYS A 91 -8.15 -2.54 10.54
CA LYS A 91 -7.78 -2.33 11.93
C LYS A 91 -6.51 -3.09 12.30
N THR A 92 -5.56 -2.38 12.89
CA THR A 92 -4.36 -2.95 13.49
C THR A 92 -4.60 -3.38 14.92
N PHE A 93 -4.05 -4.54 15.30
CA PHE A 93 -4.19 -5.14 16.63
C PHE A 93 -2.82 -5.38 17.28
N PRO A 94 -2.17 -4.32 17.81
CA PRO A 94 -0.77 -4.41 18.22
C PRO A 94 -0.61 -5.25 19.50
N GLY A 95 0.44 -6.07 19.51
CA GLY A 95 0.95 -6.76 20.70
C GLY A 95 -0.13 -7.59 21.41
N PRO A 96 -0.41 -7.36 22.71
CA PRO A 96 -1.40 -8.13 23.47
C PRO A 96 -2.83 -8.10 22.91
N LYS A 97 -3.14 -7.15 22.01
CA LYS A 97 -4.47 -6.99 21.41
C LYS A 97 -4.69 -7.84 20.15
N ALA A 98 -3.66 -8.57 19.71
CA ALA A 98 -3.73 -9.43 18.53
C ALA A 98 -4.87 -10.47 18.63
N LEU A 99 -5.51 -10.78 17.50
CA LEU A 99 -6.75 -11.55 17.47
C LEU A 99 -6.54 -13.07 17.54
N LYS A 100 -6.38 -13.61 18.75
CA LYS A 100 -5.97 -15.01 19.00
C LYS A 100 -6.92 -16.12 18.57
N ASN A 101 -8.18 -15.80 18.28
CA ASN A 101 -9.21 -16.81 18.02
C ASN A 101 -10.10 -16.44 16.82
N HIS A 102 -10.65 -17.49 16.20
CA HIS A 102 -11.49 -17.40 15.02
C HIS A 102 -12.74 -16.53 15.22
N SER A 103 -13.38 -16.62 16.39
CA SER A 103 -14.56 -15.82 16.73
C SER A 103 -14.26 -14.32 16.73
N SER A 104 -13.12 -13.93 17.32
CA SER A 104 -12.67 -12.53 17.37
C SER A 104 -12.33 -12.01 15.97
N VAL A 105 -11.66 -12.84 15.15
CA VAL A 105 -11.39 -12.52 13.74
C VAL A 105 -12.69 -12.30 12.98
N LYS A 106 -13.64 -13.24 13.08
CA LYS A 106 -14.95 -13.11 12.42
C LYS A 106 -15.68 -11.84 12.87
N SER A 107 -15.78 -11.58 14.18
CA SER A 107 -16.46 -10.39 14.71
C SER A 107 -15.85 -9.08 14.17
N TRP A 108 -14.53 -9.02 14.04
CA TRP A 108 -13.88 -7.85 13.44
C TRP A 108 -14.06 -7.76 11.94
N LEU A 109 -13.96 -8.87 11.21
CA LEU A 109 -14.27 -8.90 9.78
C LEU A 109 -15.71 -8.45 9.53
N ASP A 110 -16.67 -8.88 10.35
CA ASP A 110 -18.08 -8.51 10.23
C ASP A 110 -18.27 -6.99 10.32
N LYS A 111 -17.67 -6.36 11.34
CA LYS A 111 -17.71 -4.90 11.54
C LYS A 111 -17.03 -4.12 10.40
N LEU A 112 -15.90 -4.62 9.92
CA LEU A 112 -15.18 -4.00 8.81
C LEU A 112 -15.99 -4.11 7.50
N CYS A 113 -16.60 -5.26 7.25
CA CYS A 113 -17.45 -5.45 6.07
C CYS A 113 -18.71 -4.58 6.11
N GLU A 114 -19.27 -4.31 7.30
CA GLU A 114 -20.37 -3.38 7.49
C GLU A 114 -19.98 -1.94 7.10
N GLU A 115 -18.89 -1.42 7.66
CA GLU A 115 -18.35 -0.09 7.28
C GLU A 115 -18.05 0.00 5.77
N LEU A 116 -17.47 -1.06 5.21
CA LEU A 116 -17.17 -1.10 3.79
C LEU A 116 -18.43 -1.05 2.95
N SER A 117 -19.44 -1.82 3.32
CA SER A 117 -20.73 -1.90 2.64
C SER A 117 -21.41 -0.52 2.61
N GLU A 118 -21.43 0.19 3.74
CA GLU A 118 -21.96 1.56 3.81
C GLU A 118 -21.22 2.50 2.85
N ARG A 119 -19.88 2.44 2.85
CA ARG A 119 -19.05 3.31 2.01
C ARG A 119 -19.22 3.04 0.52
N ILE A 120 -19.25 1.78 0.09
CA ILE A 120 -19.46 1.45 -1.33
C ILE A 120 -20.91 1.75 -1.76
N GLN A 121 -21.89 1.65 -0.86
CA GLN A 121 -23.27 2.01 -1.16
C GLN A 121 -23.44 3.52 -1.31
N SER A 122 -22.80 4.31 -0.44
CA SER A 122 -22.74 5.76 -0.56
C SER A 122 -22.01 6.19 -1.84
N ASP A 123 -20.91 5.52 -2.19
CA ASP A 123 -20.17 5.81 -3.42
C ASP A 123 -20.99 5.47 -4.68
N LEU A 124 -21.74 4.38 -4.65
CA LEU A 124 -22.70 4.03 -5.71
C LEU A 124 -23.80 5.09 -5.86
N SER A 125 -24.38 5.57 -4.76
CA SER A 125 -25.48 6.52 -4.81
C SER A 125 -25.03 7.91 -5.29
N CYS A 126 -23.89 8.40 -4.78
CA CYS A 126 -23.35 9.72 -5.09
C CYS A 126 -22.60 9.77 -6.42
N ASN A 127 -21.83 8.73 -6.75
CA ASN A 127 -20.87 8.75 -7.86
C ASN A 127 -21.22 7.77 -8.99
N LYS A 128 -22.35 7.05 -8.90
CA LYS A 128 -22.89 6.15 -9.94
C LYS A 128 -21.90 5.09 -10.42
N ARG A 129 -21.09 4.56 -9.50
CA ARG A 129 -20.02 3.60 -9.79
C ARG A 129 -20.10 2.36 -8.91
N VAL A 130 -19.63 1.24 -9.47
CA VAL A 130 -19.76 -0.10 -8.87
C VAL A 130 -18.38 -0.72 -8.69
N ALA A 131 -18.07 -1.09 -7.45
CA ALA A 131 -16.86 -1.79 -7.05
C ALA A 131 -16.92 -3.28 -7.43
N GLN A 132 -15.86 -3.82 -8.05
CA GLN A 132 -15.91 -5.16 -8.67
C GLN A 132 -15.13 -6.25 -7.92
N THR A 133 -14.12 -5.89 -7.11
CA THR A 133 -13.18 -6.86 -6.52
C THR A 133 -12.98 -6.64 -5.01
N LEU A 134 -13.39 -7.61 -4.18
CA LEU A 134 -13.02 -7.63 -2.77
C LEU A 134 -11.61 -8.19 -2.63
N THR A 135 -10.74 -7.51 -1.88
CA THR A 135 -9.39 -8.03 -1.55
C THR A 135 -9.18 -8.01 -0.04
N LEU A 136 -8.72 -9.12 0.51
CA LEU A 136 -8.32 -9.25 1.90
C LEU A 136 -6.80 -9.22 2.00
N HIS A 137 -6.30 -8.32 2.83
CA HIS A 137 -4.92 -8.35 3.31
C HIS A 137 -4.94 -8.56 4.82
N ALA A 138 -4.09 -9.46 5.28
CA ALA A 138 -3.83 -9.67 6.69
C ALA A 138 -2.33 -9.87 6.91
N ARG A 139 -1.93 -9.83 8.18
CA ARG A 139 -0.62 -10.22 8.66
C ARG A 139 -0.84 -11.20 9.80
N ALA A 140 -0.03 -12.24 9.83
CA ALA A 140 -0.06 -13.25 10.87
C ALA A 140 1.37 -13.55 11.27
N SER A 141 1.60 -13.79 12.55
CA SER A 141 2.88 -14.29 13.07
C SER A 141 2.67 -15.58 13.83
N LYS A 142 3.68 -16.46 13.81
CA LYS A 142 3.70 -17.68 14.63
C LYS A 142 4.50 -17.40 15.90
N GLU A 143 3.98 -17.84 17.04
CA GLU A 143 4.51 -17.54 18.39
C GLU A 143 5.99 -17.93 18.60
N ASN A 144 6.53 -18.87 17.81
CA ASN A 144 7.90 -19.37 17.94
C ASN A 144 8.83 -19.08 16.75
N GLU A 145 8.40 -18.28 15.76
CA GLU A 145 9.25 -17.90 14.63
C GLU A 145 9.64 -16.42 14.73
N CYS A 146 10.72 -16.13 15.45
CA CYS A 146 11.32 -14.78 15.53
C CYS A 146 11.82 -14.26 14.17
N ASN A 147 11.88 -15.09 13.11
CA ASN A 147 12.51 -14.74 11.83
C ASN A 147 11.85 -15.38 10.58
N SER A 148 10.58 -15.80 10.65
CA SER A 148 9.90 -16.34 9.47
C SER A 148 9.34 -15.23 8.60
N MET A 149 10.02 -14.98 7.48
CA MET A 149 9.63 -14.07 6.40
C MET A 149 8.34 -14.46 5.66
N LYS A 150 7.61 -15.50 6.09
CA LYS A 150 6.40 -15.93 5.39
C LYS A 150 5.32 -14.87 5.59
N LYS A 151 5.04 -14.11 4.53
CA LYS A 151 3.96 -13.13 4.52
C LYS A 151 2.62 -13.86 4.35
N PHE A 152 1.62 -13.41 5.10
CA PHE A 152 0.26 -13.86 4.87
C PHE A 152 -0.18 -13.48 3.45
N PRO A 153 -0.66 -14.43 2.64
CA PRO A 153 -0.99 -14.17 1.24
C PRO A 153 -2.20 -13.25 1.15
N SER A 154 -2.16 -12.32 0.20
CA SER A 154 -3.32 -11.48 -0.13
C SER A 154 -4.27 -12.30 -1.01
N LYS A 155 -5.56 -12.24 -0.72
CA LYS A 155 -6.60 -13.01 -1.42
C LYS A 155 -7.68 -12.08 -1.96
N SER A 156 -8.21 -12.35 -3.13
CA SER A 156 -9.27 -11.54 -3.74
C SER A 156 -10.34 -12.39 -4.43
N CYS A 157 -11.53 -11.83 -4.55
CA CYS A 157 -12.65 -12.41 -5.29
C CYS A 157 -13.53 -11.31 -5.90
N PRO A 158 -14.40 -11.64 -6.86
CA PRO A 158 -15.47 -10.73 -7.28
C PRO A 158 -16.32 -10.27 -6.10
N LEU A 159 -16.69 -8.99 -6.06
CA LEU A 159 -17.51 -8.42 -4.99
C LEU A 159 -18.98 -8.74 -5.20
N ARG A 160 -19.59 -9.39 -4.21
CA ARG A 160 -21.04 -9.55 -4.13
C ARG A 160 -21.62 -8.49 -3.20
N TYR A 161 -22.53 -7.66 -3.71
CA TYR A 161 -23.17 -6.60 -2.94
C TYR A 161 -24.12 -7.15 -1.86
N GLY A 162 -24.11 -6.49 -0.70
CA GLY A 162 -24.89 -6.81 0.50
C GLY A 162 -23.99 -7.25 1.65
N THR A 163 -24.18 -6.66 2.84
CA THR A 163 -23.32 -6.83 4.01
C THR A 163 -23.04 -8.31 4.32
N GLY A 164 -24.08 -9.16 4.37
CA GLY A 164 -23.93 -10.59 4.64
C GLY A 164 -23.06 -11.33 3.59
N LYS A 165 -23.21 -10.99 2.30
CA LYS A 165 -22.40 -11.61 1.24
C LYS A 165 -20.93 -11.20 1.31
N ILE A 166 -20.67 -9.92 1.62
CA ILE A 166 -19.31 -9.41 1.82
C ILE A 166 -18.66 -10.10 3.03
N GLN A 167 -19.40 -10.29 4.11
CA GLN A 167 -18.94 -11.00 5.31
C GLN A 167 -18.60 -12.46 5.01
N GLU A 168 -19.48 -13.18 4.31
CA GLU A 168 -19.22 -14.55 3.86
C GLU A 168 -17.94 -14.65 3.00
N ASP A 169 -17.81 -13.77 2.02
CA ASP A 169 -16.66 -13.79 1.10
C ASP A 169 -15.37 -13.41 1.82
N ALA A 170 -15.39 -12.41 2.70
CA ALA A 170 -14.25 -12.03 3.51
C ALA A 170 -13.77 -13.19 4.39
N MET A 171 -14.70 -13.94 4.97
CA MET A 171 -14.38 -15.11 5.78
C MET A 171 -13.75 -16.23 4.95
N LYS A 172 -14.29 -16.53 3.76
CA LYS A 172 -13.71 -17.52 2.83
C LYS A 172 -12.31 -17.12 2.37
N LEU A 173 -12.09 -15.86 2.03
CA LEU A 173 -10.77 -15.34 1.67
C LEU A 173 -9.78 -15.47 2.83
N PHE A 174 -10.24 -15.23 4.06
CA PHE A 174 -9.43 -15.39 5.25
C PHE A 174 -9.01 -16.84 5.48
N GLU A 175 -9.96 -17.77 5.45
CA GLU A 175 -9.71 -19.21 5.62
C GLU A 175 -8.78 -19.76 4.54
N SER A 176 -8.98 -19.35 3.28
CA SER A 176 -8.09 -19.69 2.17
C SER A 176 -6.68 -19.14 2.38
N GLY A 177 -6.55 -17.87 2.81
CA GLY A 177 -5.24 -17.28 3.12
C GLY A 177 -4.55 -17.95 4.29
N LEU A 178 -5.31 -18.36 5.30
CA LEU A 178 -4.82 -19.06 6.49
C LEU A 178 -4.31 -20.46 6.14
N HIS A 179 -5.05 -21.20 5.32
CA HIS A 179 -4.64 -22.51 4.82
C HIS A 179 -3.28 -22.44 4.09
N ASP A 180 -3.11 -21.46 3.20
CA ASP A 180 -1.85 -21.24 2.48
C ASP A 180 -0.71 -20.77 3.40
N PHE A 181 -1.04 -19.97 4.42
CA PHE A 181 -0.07 -19.49 5.40
C PHE A 181 0.49 -20.64 6.26
N TRP A 182 -0.33 -21.61 6.67
CA TRP A 182 0.12 -22.77 7.43
C TRP A 182 0.68 -23.93 6.58
N GLY A 183 0.26 -24.06 5.32
CA GLY A 183 0.66 -25.14 4.42
C GLY A 183 -0.11 -26.45 4.68
N SER A 184 -0.08 -27.38 3.71
CA SER A 184 -0.84 -28.66 3.69
C SER A 184 -0.50 -29.68 4.81
N ARG A 185 0.34 -29.30 5.79
CA ARG A 185 0.77 -30.16 6.90
C ARG A 185 0.65 -29.41 8.23
N SER A 186 -0.56 -29.21 8.71
CA SER A 186 -0.81 -29.26 10.16
C SER A 186 -2.29 -29.42 10.44
N ALA A 187 -2.73 -30.66 10.56
CA ALA A 187 -3.95 -31.02 11.26
C ALA A 187 -3.72 -30.79 12.76
N ARG A 188 -3.89 -29.54 13.22
CA ARG A 188 -4.16 -29.18 14.63
C ARG A 188 -4.35 -27.67 14.73
N TRP A 189 -5.61 -27.25 14.64
CA TRP A 189 -6.07 -26.05 15.33
C TRP A 189 -5.78 -26.22 16.82
N ARG A 190 -4.67 -25.64 17.29
CA ARG A 190 -4.41 -25.43 18.71
C ARG A 190 -3.81 -24.05 18.84
N ASN A 191 -4.68 -23.16 19.30
CA ASN A 191 -4.45 -21.96 20.10
C ASN A 191 -3.35 -21.00 19.61
N GLU A 192 -3.75 -19.74 19.47
CA GLU A 192 -2.89 -18.56 19.34
C GLU A 192 -2.54 -18.14 17.92
N LEU A 193 -3.56 -17.63 17.21
CA LEU A 193 -3.34 -16.83 16.01
C LEU A 193 -3.17 -15.35 16.37
N ASN A 194 -1.96 -14.83 16.50
CA ASN A 194 -1.79 -13.37 16.55
C ASN A 194 -1.96 -12.80 15.12
N LEU A 195 -3.22 -12.60 14.74
CA LEU A 195 -3.63 -12.14 13.42
C LEU A 195 -3.89 -10.62 13.44
N GLU A 196 -3.07 -9.86 12.72
CA GLU A 196 -3.25 -8.43 12.50
C GLU A 196 -3.79 -8.19 11.08
N ILE A 197 -5.09 -7.91 10.94
CA ILE A 197 -5.74 -7.70 9.63
C ILE A 197 -5.53 -6.26 9.15
N TYR A 198 -4.43 -6.03 8.44
CA TYR A 198 -4.18 -4.76 7.74
C TYR A 198 -4.84 -4.76 6.37
N GLN A 199 -6.10 -4.33 6.32
CA GLN A 199 -6.77 -3.59 5.24
C GLN A 199 -6.07 -3.48 3.87
N ARG A 200 -6.79 -3.89 2.83
CA ARG A 200 -7.03 -3.16 1.57
C ARG A 200 -7.94 -4.00 0.66
N PRO A 201 -9.25 -3.85 0.70
CA PRO A 201 -10.07 -4.14 -0.48
C PRO A 201 -9.56 -3.29 -1.64
N LYS A 202 -8.66 -3.86 -2.47
CA LYS A 202 -8.34 -3.32 -3.78
C LYS A 202 -9.52 -3.66 -4.69
N PHE A 203 -10.53 -2.81 -4.64
CA PHE A 203 -11.51 -2.75 -5.72
C PHE A 203 -10.80 -2.17 -6.93
N GLN A 204 -10.58 -3.01 -7.93
CA GLN A 204 -10.28 -2.57 -9.27
C GLN A 204 -11.63 -2.40 -9.96
N CYS A 205 -12.09 -1.15 -10.09
CA CYS A 205 -13.12 -0.85 -11.09
C CYS A 205 -12.39 -0.71 -12.42
N ILE A 206 -12.62 -1.65 -13.33
CA ILE A 206 -12.53 -1.29 -14.74
C ILE A 206 -13.87 -0.61 -15.03
N TYR A 207 -13.84 0.72 -15.11
CA TYR A 207 -14.92 1.46 -15.74
C TYR A 207 -14.88 1.10 -17.21
N GLY A 208 -15.76 0.21 -17.65
CA GLY A 208 -16.12 0.18 -19.06
C GLY A 208 -16.84 1.50 -19.34
N TYR A 209 -16.19 2.39 -20.08
CA TYR A 209 -16.94 3.37 -20.85
C TYR A 209 -17.80 2.59 -21.86
N PRO A 210 -19.05 3.00 -22.15
CA PRO A 210 -19.69 2.57 -23.39
C PRO A 210 -18.84 2.96 -24.61
#